data_AF-A0A820R1Q9-F1
#
_entry.id   AF-A0A820R1Q9-F1
#
_cell.length_a   1.000
_cell.length_b   1.000
_cell.length_c   1.000
_cell.angle_alpha   90.00
_cell.angle_beta   90.00
_cell.angle_gamma   90.00
#
_symmetry.space_group_name_H-M   'P 1'
#
loop_
_entity.id
_entity.type
_entity.pdbx_description
1 polymer ?
#
loop_
_entity_poly.entity_id
_entity_poly.type
_entity_poly.pdbx_seq_one_letter_code
_entity_poly.pdbx_strand_id
1 'polypeptide(L)' 'GRLELETDRMERAFHRYIHRPPPTQTEDSHELIVCHANVIRYFVCRALQIPADAWLRFNLFHCSITHLVFTADGRVIC' A
#
# COMPACT_ATOMS: atom_id res chain seq x y z
N GLY A 1 -21.21 8.21 3.01
CA GLY A 1 -20.62 9.41 3.65
C GLY A 1 -19.32 9.82 2.98
N ARG A 2 -18.81 11.04 3.18
CA ARG A 2 -17.56 11.52 2.52
C ARG A 2 -16.36 10.59 2.76
N LEU A 3 -16.27 9.99 3.94
CA LEU A 3 -15.21 9.05 4.30
C LEU A 3 -15.23 7.78 3.43
N GLU A 4 -16.42 7.22 3.17
CA GLU A 4 -16.59 6.03 2.32
C GLU A 4 -16.08 6.28 0.90
N LEU A 5 -16.37 7.46 0.33
CA LEU A 5 -15.87 7.84 -1.00
C LEU A 5 -14.34 7.95 -1.06
N GLU A 6 -13.71 8.44 0.01
CA GLU A 6 -12.26 8.51 0.10
C GLU A 6 -11.65 7.11 0.23
N THR A 7 -12.23 6.24 1.06
CA THR A 7 -11.85 4.83 1.18
C THR A 7 -11.96 4.10 -0.15
N ASP A 8 -13.07 4.26 -0.88
CA ASP A 8 -13.26 3.65 -2.19
C ASP A 8 -12.20 4.06 -3.21
N ARG A 9 -11.78 5.33 -3.18
CA ARG A 9 -10.69 5.82 -4.05
C ARG A 9 -9.35 5.20 -3.67
N MET A 10 -9.06 5.08 -2.38
CA MET A 10 -7.84 4.44 -1.90
C MET A 10 -7.83 2.95 -2.21
N GLU A 11 -8.94 2.24 -2.05
CA GLU A 11 -9.03 0.80 -2.36
C GLU A 11 -8.86 0.53 -3.86
N ARG A 12 -9.48 1.35 -4.72
CA ARG A 12 -9.23 1.27 -6.17
C ARG A 12 -7.76 1.51 -6.53
N ALA A 13 -7.10 2.47 -5.86
CA ALA A 13 -5.68 2.72 -6.07
C ALA A 13 -4.82 1.55 -5.56
N PHE A 14 -5.16 0.96 -4.41
CA PHE A 14 -4.49 -0.21 -3.85
C PHE A 14 -4.52 -1.36 -4.85
N HIS A 15 -5.68 -1.73 -5.38
CA HIS A 15 -5.78 -2.82 -6.37
C HIS A 15 -5.04 -2.54 -7.69
N ARG A 16 -4.87 -1.26 -8.05
CA ARG A 16 -4.18 -0.88 -9.28
C ARG A 16 -2.67 -0.97 -9.16
N TYR A 17 -2.10 -0.57 -8.01
CA TYR A 17 -0.65 -0.40 -7.86
C TYR A 17 -0.01 -1.44 -6.94
N ILE A 18 -0.79 -2.09 -6.07
CA ILE A 18 -0.30 -3.05 -5.10
C ILE A 18 -0.91 -4.41 -5.43
N HIS A 19 -0.12 -5.24 -6.09
CA HIS A 19 -0.47 -6.60 -6.43
C HIS A 19 0.79 -7.46 -6.50
N ARG A 20 0.58 -8.78 -6.48
CA ARG A 20 1.67 -9.73 -6.72
C ARG A 20 2.28 -9.50 -8.11
N PRO A 21 3.60 -9.65 -8.27
CA PRO A 21 4.22 -9.68 -9.59
C PRO A 21 3.56 -10.71 -10.51
N PRO A 22 3.36 -10.40 -11.80
CA PRO A 22 2.81 -11.37 -12.74
C PRO A 22 3.80 -12.54 -12.93
N PRO A 23 3.33 -13.77 -13.22
CA PRO A 23 4.22 -14.93 -13.42
C PRO A 23 5.25 -14.76 -14.55
N THR A 24 5.02 -13.82 -15.46
CA THR A 24 5.90 -13.49 -16.58
C THR A 24 7.07 -12.58 -16.19
N GLN A 25 7.03 -11.96 -15.01
CA GLN A 25 8.12 -11.11 -14.52
C GLN A 25 9.27 -11.97 -14.00
N THR A 26 10.45 -11.82 -14.60
CA THR A 26 11.65 -12.64 -14.30
C THR A 26 12.70 -11.90 -13.47
N GLU A 27 12.56 -10.59 -13.30
CA GLU A 27 13.47 -9.72 -12.56
C GLU A 27 12.71 -8.91 -11.53
N ASP A 28 13.40 -8.47 -10.48
CA ASP A 28 12.82 -7.60 -9.46
C ASP A 28 12.47 -6.23 -10.08
N SER A 29 11.29 -5.71 -9.73
CA SER A 29 10.88 -4.35 -10.07
C SER A 29 10.94 -3.45 -8.85
N HIS A 30 11.26 -2.17 -9.07
CA HIS A 30 11.25 -1.14 -8.04
C HIS A 30 10.28 -0.03 -8.44
N GLU A 31 9.21 0.13 -7.66
CA GLU A 31 8.15 1.10 -7.92
C GLU A 31 8.16 2.20 -6.86
N LEU A 32 8.11 3.46 -7.30
CA LEU A 32 8.04 4.63 -6.42
C LEU A 32 6.66 5.29 -6.52
N ILE A 33 5.93 5.31 -5.40
CA ILE A 33 4.62 5.98 -5.30
C ILE A 33 4.76 7.22 -4.41
N VAL A 34 4.59 8.40 -5.01
CA VAL A 34 4.56 9.68 -4.29
C VAL A 34 3.11 10.05 -3.99
N CYS A 35 2.73 10.05 -2.72
CA CYS A 35 1.37 10.36 -2.29
C CYS A 35 1.33 10.94 -0.86
N HIS A 36 0.15 10.93 -0.23
CA HIS A 36 -0.10 11.57 1.06
C HIS A 36 -0.17 10.54 2.19
N ALA A 37 0.06 10.99 3.44
CA ALA A 37 0.13 10.12 4.61
C ALA A 37 -1.07 9.16 4.75
N ASN A 38 -2.31 9.62 4.56
CA ASN A 38 -3.49 8.75 4.70
C ASN A 38 -3.52 7.62 3.67
N VAL A 39 -3.04 7.88 2.44
CA VAL A 39 -2.96 6.87 1.38
C VAL A 39 -1.89 5.84 1.72
N ILE A 40 -0.71 6.29 2.17
CA ILE A 40 0.39 5.40 2.58
C ILE A 40 -0.05 4.50 3.74
N ARG A 41 -0.66 5.07 4.79
CA ARG A 41 -1.16 4.31 5.94
C ARG A 41 -2.18 3.26 5.55
N TYR A 42 -3.10 3.63 4.65
CA TYR A 42 -4.09 2.72 4.12
C TYR A 42 -3.42 1.56 3.38
N PHE A 43 -2.49 1.86 2.46
CA PHE A 43 -1.75 0.84 1.70
C PHE A 43 -0.97 -0.11 2.60
N VAL A 44 -0.26 0.40 3.62
CA VAL A 44 0.44 -0.44 4.60
C VAL A 44 -0.52 -1.37 5.32
N CYS A 45 -1.66 -0.86 5.81
CA CYS A 45 -2.63 -1.70 6.51
C CYS A 45 -3.20 -2.78 5.59
N ARG A 46 -3.60 -2.41 4.37
CA ARG A 46 -4.18 -3.36 3.40
C ARG A 46 -3.16 -4.41 2.96
N ALA A 47 -1.92 -4.02 2.66
CA ALA A 47 -0.86 -4.92 2.23
C ALA A 47 -0.48 -5.93 3.32
N LEU A 48 -0.35 -5.47 4.57
CA LEU A 48 0.01 -6.32 5.72
C LEU A 48 -1.20 -7.02 6.36
N GLN A 49 -2.39 -6.91 5.77
CA GLN A 49 -3.64 -7.48 6.29
C GLN A 49 -3.96 -7.02 7.73
N ILE A 50 -3.54 -5.80 8.07
CA ILE A 50 -3.87 -5.14 9.34
C ILE A 50 -5.27 -4.53 9.20
N PRO A 51 -6.10 -4.54 10.26
CA PRO A 51 -7.37 -3.83 10.29
C PRO A 51 -7.23 -2.38 9.81
N ALA A 52 -8.09 -1.96 8.88
CA ALA A 52 -7.98 -0.66 8.23
C ALA A 52 -8.18 0.53 9.19
N ASP A 53 -8.85 0.32 10.32
CA ASP A 53 -9.02 1.30 11.39
C ASP A 53 -7.73 1.55 12.21
N ALA A 54 -6.73 0.67 12.11
CA ALA A 54 -5.43 0.85 12.73
C ALA A 54 -4.54 1.88 12.02
N TRP A 55 -4.92 2.36 10.83
CA TRP A 55 -4.14 3.32 10.02
C TRP A 55 -3.73 4.60 10.77
N LEU A 56 -4.54 5.06 11.74
CA LEU A 56 -4.24 6.23 12.57
C LEU A 56 -3.09 6.02 13.57
N ARG A 57 -2.68 4.76 13.79
CA ARG A 57 -1.58 4.40 14.71
C ARG A 57 -0.19 4.58 14.08
N PHE A 58 -0.12 4.86 12.78
CA PHE A 58 1.13 5.05 12.06
C PHE A 58 1.49 6.53 11.94
N ASN A 59 2.69 6.91 12.38
CA ASN A 59 3.21 8.26 12.20
C ASN A 59 4.15 8.34 10.98
N LEU A 60 3.96 9.35 10.13
CA LEU A 60 4.80 9.59 8.94
C LEU A 60 5.28 11.04 8.94
N PHE A 61 6.58 11.22 8.70
CA PHE A 61 7.19 12.54 8.53
C PHE A 61 7.05 13.03 7.09
N HIS A 62 7.19 14.34 6.88
CA HIS A 62 7.24 14.89 5.53
C HIS A 62 8.38 14.25 4.74
N CYS A 63 8.06 13.80 3.52
CA CYS A 63 8.98 13.10 2.63
C CYS A 63 9.62 11.83 3.24
N SER A 64 9.01 11.21 4.25
CA SER A 64 9.46 9.90 4.74
C SER A 64 9.27 8.83 3.67
N ILE A 65 10.17 7.83 3.65
CA ILE A 65 10.08 6.67 2.77
C ILE A 65 9.46 5.51 3.55
N THR A 66 8.46 4.84 2.95
CA THR A 66 7.93 3.56 3.41
C THR A 66 8.23 2.53 2.33
N HIS A 67 8.89 1.44 2.70
CA HIS A 67 9.34 0.41 1.76
C HIS A 67 8.59 -0.90 2.03
N LEU A 68 7.92 -1.43 1.00
CA LEU A 68 7.21 -2.70 1.04
C LEU A 68 7.76 -3.61 -0.06
N VAL A 69 8.03 -4.86 0.27
CA VAL A 69 8.50 -5.88 -0.68
C VAL A 69 7.39 -6.91 -0.87
N PHE A 70 6.98 -7.12 -2.11
CA PHE A 70 5.96 -8.09 -2.51
C PHE A 70 6.62 -9.25 -3.24
N THR A 71 6.57 -10.44 -2.65
CA THR A 71 7.16 -11.64 -3.24
C THR A 71 6.19 -12.33 -4.19
N ALA A 72 6.72 -13.15 -5.11
CA ALA A 72 5.91 -13.92 -6.06
C ALA A 72 4.97 -14.94 -5.37
N ASP A 73 5.27 -15.39 -4.15
CA ASP A 73 4.38 -16.24 -3.35
C ASP A 73 3.31 -15.43 -2.58
N GLY A 74 3.33 -14.09 -2.66
CA GLY A 74 2.35 -13.19 -2.06
C GLY A 74 2.62 -12.82 -0.61
N ARG A 75 3.82 -13.08 -0.08
CA ARG A 75 4.24 -12.49 1.19
C ARG A 75 4.56 -11.01 1.00
N VAL A 76 4.34 -10.25 2.07
CA VAL A 76 4.65 -8.83 2.16
C VAL A 76 5.64 -8.62 3.29
N ILE A 77 6.76 -7.96 3.00
CA ILE A 77 7.80 -7.62 3.97
C ILE A 77 7.84 -6.09 4.07
N CYS A 78 7.81 -5.55 5.29
CA CYS A 78 7.79 -4.13 5.60
C CYS A 78 8.91 -3.80 6.59
#